data_AF-A0A662TD65-F1
#
_entry.id   AF-A0A662TD65-F1
#
_cell.length_a   1.000
_cell.length_b   1.000
_cell.length_c   1.000
_cell.angle_alpha   90.00
_cell.angle_beta   90.00
_cell.angle_gamma   90.00
#
_symmetry.space_group_name_H-M   'P 1'
#
loop_
_entity.id
_entity.type
_entity.pdbx_description
1 polymer ?
#
loop_
_entity_poly.entity_id
_entity_poly.type
_entity_poly.pdbx_seq_one_letter_code
_entity_poly.pdbx_strand_id
1 'polypeptide(L)'
;EPVILVRPETKPEDVRGIAASVGILTTKGGMTSHAAVVARGLGKPAVVGAKDVKIDLDNELFKVNNLIVRKFDIITIDGSTGNIYLGRVPTIKPEIPPEVRKLLKWAKKYGKQVPSELRI
;
A
#
# COMPACT_ATOMS: atom_id res chain seq x y z
N GLU A 1 8.20 5.70 -12.42
CA GLU A 1 7.43 4.48 -12.77
C GLU A 1 6.73 3.96 -11.52
N PRO A 2 5.60 3.24 -11.65
CA PRO A 2 4.94 2.64 -10.50
C PRO A 2 5.78 1.47 -9.95
N VAL A 3 6.30 1.60 -8.73
CA VAL A 3 7.14 0.58 -8.08
C VAL A 3 6.61 0.20 -6.71
N ILE A 4 6.76 -1.07 -6.31
CA ILE A 4 6.44 -1.54 -4.95
C ILE A 4 7.73 -1.65 -4.16
N LEU A 5 7.77 -1.01 -2.99
CA LEU A 5 8.91 -1.06 -2.09
C LEU A 5 8.83 -2.31 -1.22
N VAL A 6 9.80 -3.22 -1.37
CA VAL A 6 9.89 -4.45 -0.60
C VAL A 6 11.07 -4.36 0.37
N ARG A 7 10.83 -4.42 1.68
CA ARG A 7 11.90 -4.42 2.71
C ARG A 7 11.54 -5.33 3.89
N PRO A 8 12.51 -5.92 4.61
CA PRO A 8 12.19 -6.67 5.83
C PRO A 8 11.45 -5.82 6.87
N GLU A 9 11.93 -4.60 7.07
CA GLU A 9 11.36 -3.56 7.92
C GLU A 9 11.70 -2.19 7.32
N THR A 10 10.97 -1.15 7.70
CA THR A 10 11.24 0.24 7.28
C THR A 10 11.66 1.08 8.48
N LYS A 11 12.53 2.06 8.23
CA LYS A 11 12.99 3.07 9.18
C LYS A 11 12.54 4.48 8.76
N PRO A 12 12.62 5.50 9.64
CA PRO A 12 12.34 6.88 9.28
C PRO A 12 13.14 7.39 8.07
N GLU A 13 14.35 6.88 7.85
CA GLU A 13 15.15 7.22 6.66
C GLU A 13 14.50 6.78 5.34
N ASP A 14 13.65 5.75 5.37
CA ASP A 14 12.99 5.17 4.20
C ASP A 14 11.78 5.97 3.69
N VAL A 15 11.37 7.05 4.39
CA VAL A 15 10.15 7.82 4.07
C VAL A 15 10.15 8.31 2.62
N ARG A 16 11.30 8.70 2.08
CA ARG A 16 11.41 9.11 0.65
C ARG A 16 11.10 7.94 -0.30
N GLY A 17 11.58 6.74 0.03
CA GLY A 17 11.28 5.54 -0.75
C GLY A 17 9.80 5.15 -0.67
N ILE A 18 9.22 5.22 0.53
CA ILE A 18 7.77 4.98 0.73
C ILE A 18 6.95 5.98 -0.08
N ALA A 19 7.28 7.27 -0.02
CA ALA A 19 6.60 8.33 -0.76
C ALA A 19 6.67 8.12 -2.29
N ALA A 20 7.81 7.67 -2.80
CA ALA A 20 8.01 7.40 -4.23
C ALA A 20 7.33 6.12 -4.72
N SER A 21 7.15 5.12 -3.85
CA SER A 21 6.52 3.83 -4.20
C SER A 21 5.00 3.93 -4.36
N VAL A 22 4.37 3.06 -5.16
CA VAL A 22 2.90 2.96 -5.23
C VAL A 22 2.33 2.01 -4.18
N GLY A 23 3.18 1.25 -3.49
CA GLY A 23 2.79 0.29 -2.48
C GLY A 23 4.00 -0.23 -1.71
N ILE A 24 3.74 -0.80 -0.53
CA ILE A 24 4.78 -1.24 0.40
C ILE A 24 4.53 -2.70 0.81
N LEU A 25 5.58 -3.51 0.82
CA LEU A 25 5.57 -4.88 1.32
C LEU A 25 6.67 -5.05 2.37
N THR A 26 6.30 -5.47 3.59
CA THR A 26 7.26 -5.82 4.63
C THR A 26 7.03 -7.20 5.24
N THR A 27 8.11 -7.86 5.65
CA THR A 27 8.04 -9.20 6.29
C THR A 27 7.89 -9.10 7.79
N LYS A 28 8.38 -8.01 8.38
CA LYS A 28 8.24 -7.68 9.80
C LYS A 28 7.34 -6.47 10.00
N GLY A 29 6.94 -6.31 11.26
CA GLY A 29 6.01 -5.26 11.68
C GLY A 29 4.56 -5.73 11.69
N GLY A 30 3.74 -5.04 12.48
CA GLY A 30 2.30 -5.26 12.53
C GLY A 30 1.53 -4.03 12.06
N MET A 31 0.23 -4.02 12.36
CA MET A 31 -0.69 -2.94 11.99
C MET A 31 -0.28 -1.57 12.55
N THR A 32 0.53 -1.51 13.61
CA THR A 32 1.03 -0.27 14.22
C THR A 32 2.50 0.03 13.88
N SER A 33 3.10 -0.73 12.96
CA SER A 33 4.49 -0.52 12.55
C SER A 33 4.71 0.77 11.76
N HIS A 34 5.97 1.20 11.67
CA HIS A 34 6.38 2.37 10.88
C HIS A 34 5.82 2.32 9.45
N ALA A 35 6.04 1.21 8.73
CA ALA A 35 5.51 1.02 7.38
C ALA A 35 3.99 1.20 7.31
N ALA A 36 3.24 0.57 8.22
CA ALA A 36 1.78 0.61 8.23
C ALA A 36 1.21 2.00 8.53
N VAL A 37 1.83 2.75 9.45
CA VAL A 37 1.37 4.09 9.83
C VAL A 37 1.69 5.10 8.72
N VAL A 38 2.92 5.09 8.21
CA VAL A 38 3.35 6.03 7.15
C VAL A 38 2.59 5.76 5.85
N ALA A 39 2.40 4.50 5.46
CA ALA A 39 1.64 4.14 4.25
C ALA A 39 0.20 4.67 4.31
N ARG A 40 -0.49 4.49 5.45
CA ARG A 40 -1.84 5.03 5.65
C ARG A 40 -1.89 6.54 5.60
N GLY A 41 -0.94 7.22 6.23
CA GLY A 41 -0.84 8.69 6.17
C GLY A 41 -0.65 9.23 4.75
N LEU A 42 -0.02 8.44 3.88
CA LEU A 42 0.21 8.78 2.47
C LEU A 42 -0.84 8.19 1.51
N GLY A 43 -1.86 7.49 2.03
CA GLY A 43 -2.91 6.86 1.21
C GLY A 43 -2.41 5.75 0.28
N LYS A 44 -1.32 5.06 0.65
CA LYS A 44 -0.73 3.97 -0.15
C LYS A 44 -1.09 2.60 0.43
N PRO A 45 -1.40 1.59 -0.41
CA PRO A 45 -1.59 0.22 0.05
C PRO A 45 -0.29 -0.32 0.66
N ALA A 46 -0.41 -1.04 1.76
CA ALA A 46 0.70 -1.70 2.41
C ALA A 46 0.31 -3.09 2.92
N VAL A 47 1.14 -4.08 2.61
CA VAL A 47 1.10 -5.40 3.23
C VAL A 47 2.28 -5.49 4.18
N VAL A 48 2.01 -5.62 5.47
CA VAL A 48 3.04 -5.64 6.51
C VAL A 48 2.99 -6.95 7.28
N GLY A 49 4.14 -7.42 7.75
CA GLY A 49 4.21 -8.67 8.50
C GLY A 49 3.99 -9.92 7.64
N ALA A 50 4.34 -9.87 6.35
CA ALA A 50 4.27 -11.02 5.44
C ALA A 50 5.37 -12.05 5.79
N LYS A 51 5.11 -12.88 6.80
CA LYS A 51 6.09 -13.82 7.37
C LYS A 51 6.57 -14.89 6.40
N ASP A 52 5.74 -15.26 5.42
CA ASP A 52 6.06 -16.27 4.41
C ASP A 52 7.01 -15.75 3.32
N VAL A 53 7.16 -14.42 3.24
CA VAL A 53 8.08 -13.76 2.31
C VAL A 53 9.48 -13.74 2.93
N LYS A 54 10.46 -14.33 2.22
CA LYS A 54 11.88 -14.30 2.57
C LYS A 54 12.61 -13.38 1.61
N ILE A 55 13.00 -12.20 2.10
CA ILE A 55 13.72 -11.19 1.30
C ILE A 55 15.22 -11.47 1.36
N ASP A 56 15.85 -11.45 0.20
CA ASP A 56 17.28 -11.53 -0.02
C ASP A 56 17.73 -10.21 -0.67
N LEU A 57 18.32 -9.33 0.15
CA LEU A 57 18.73 -8.00 -0.30
C LEU A 57 19.98 -8.07 -1.19
N ASP A 58 20.87 -9.03 -0.94
CA ASP A 58 22.13 -9.18 -1.68
C ASP A 58 21.87 -9.61 -3.13
N ASN A 59 20.88 -10.50 -3.32
CA ASN A 59 20.46 -10.97 -4.64
C ASN A 59 19.28 -10.17 -5.24
N GLU A 60 18.87 -9.09 -4.58
CA GLU A 60 17.75 -8.23 -4.97
C GLU A 60 16.46 -9.02 -5.34
N LEU A 61 16.06 -9.97 -4.50
CA LEU A 61 14.90 -10.83 -4.74
C LEU A 61 14.16 -11.15 -3.43
N PHE A 62 12.95 -11.69 -3.55
CA PHE A 62 12.29 -12.37 -2.45
C PHE A 62 11.72 -13.72 -2.89
N LYS A 63 11.55 -14.61 -1.91
CA LYS A 63 11.01 -15.94 -2.13
C LYS A 63 9.75 -16.14 -1.30
N VAL A 64 8.76 -16.80 -1.89
CA VAL A 64 7.55 -17.28 -1.19
C VAL A 64 7.36 -18.72 -1.63
N ASN A 65 7.51 -19.68 -0.71
CA ASN A 65 7.52 -21.11 -1.04
C ASN A 65 8.54 -21.41 -2.17
N ASN A 66 8.07 -21.89 -3.32
CA ASN A 66 8.89 -22.22 -4.48
C ASN A 66 8.96 -21.07 -5.52
N LEU A 67 8.30 -19.95 -5.27
CA LEU A 67 8.31 -18.79 -6.17
C LEU A 67 9.47 -17.86 -5.84
N ILE A 68 10.15 -17.40 -6.87
CA ILE A 68 11.20 -16.40 -6.79
C ILE A 68 10.71 -15.16 -7.54
N VAL A 69 10.67 -14.03 -6.86
CA VAL A 69 10.33 -12.73 -7.44
C VAL A 69 11.57 -11.85 -7.37
N ARG A 70 12.05 -11.42 -8.52
CA ARG A 70 13.23 -10.57 -8.66
C ARG A 70 12.84 -9.10 -8.65
N LYS A 71 13.83 -8.25 -8.41
CA LYS A 71 13.67 -6.81 -8.60
C LYS A 71 13.11 -6.51 -10.00
N PHE A 72 12.16 -5.59 -10.02
CA PHE A 72 11.39 -5.18 -11.20
C PHE A 72 10.41 -6.20 -11.77
N ASP A 73 10.29 -7.40 -11.19
CA ASP A 73 9.15 -8.26 -11.49
C ASP A 73 7.85 -7.58 -11.03
N ILE A 74 6.81 -7.75 -11.85
CA ILE A 74 5.51 -7.16 -11.57
C ILE A 74 4.82 -7.99 -10.49
N ILE A 75 4.42 -7.32 -9.42
CA ILE A 75 3.54 -7.87 -8.39
C ILE A 75 2.38 -6.91 -8.16
N THR A 76 1.28 -7.44 -7.64
CA THR A 76 0.15 -6.65 -7.16
C THR A 76 -0.05 -6.93 -5.68
N ILE A 77 -0.33 -5.89 -4.89
CA ILE A 77 -0.62 -6.03 -3.46
C ILE A 77 -2.02 -5.50 -3.17
N ASP A 78 -2.69 -6.15 -2.22
CA ASP A 78 -3.96 -5.69 -1.66
C ASP A 78 -3.75 -5.37 -0.16
N GLY A 79 -3.74 -4.07 0.15
CA GLY A 79 -3.57 -3.58 1.52
C GLY A 79 -4.79 -3.79 2.43
N SER A 80 -5.94 -4.20 1.89
CA SER A 80 -7.15 -4.51 2.67
C SER A 80 -7.17 -5.96 3.14
N THR A 81 -6.82 -6.90 2.27
CA THR A 81 -6.80 -8.34 2.61
C THR A 81 -5.44 -8.85 3.05
N GLY A 82 -4.36 -8.14 2.69
CA GLY A 82 -2.99 -8.60 2.91
C GLY A 82 -2.45 -9.51 1.81
N ASN A 83 -3.20 -9.71 0.72
CA ASN A 83 -2.81 -10.60 -0.37
C ASN A 83 -1.72 -10.00 -1.27
N ILE A 84 -0.88 -10.89 -1.81
CA ILE A 84 0.19 -10.57 -2.76
C ILE A 84 0.00 -11.48 -3.98
N TYR A 85 -0.04 -10.88 -5.17
CA TYR A 85 -0.25 -11.59 -6.42
C TYR A 85 0.95 -11.40 -7.33
N LEU A 86 1.33 -12.46 -8.05
CA LEU A 86 2.33 -12.36 -9.12
C LEU A 86 1.68 -11.78 -10.37
N GLY A 87 2.36 -10.83 -11.00
CA GLY A 87 1.86 -10.13 -12.18
C GLY A 87 0.88 -9.01 -11.86
N ARG A 88 0.23 -8.52 -12.93
CA ARG A 88 -0.69 -7.40 -12.88
C ARG A 88 -2.12 -7.90 -12.74
N VAL A 89 -2.78 -7.58 -11.63
CA VAL A 89 -4.20 -7.84 -11.46
C VAL A 89 -5.00 -6.62 -11.95
N PRO A 90 -6.05 -6.80 -12.78
CA PRO A 90 -6.93 -5.71 -13.17
C PRO A 90 -7.58 -5.05 -11.96
N THR A 91 -7.53 -3.73 -11.88
CA THR A 91 -8.14 -2.95 -10.80
C THR A 91 -9.46 -2.32 -11.27
N ILE A 92 -10.41 -2.21 -10.35
CA ILE A 92 -11.62 -1.42 -10.56
C ILE A 92 -11.44 -0.03 -9.96
N LYS A 93 -12.04 0.97 -10.61
CA LYS A 93 -12.06 2.32 -10.04
C LYS A 93 -13.00 2.32 -8.83
N PRO A 94 -12.57 2.77 -7.65
CA PRO A 94 -13.43 2.79 -6.47
C PRO A 94 -14.59 3.77 -6.68
N GLU A 95 -15.80 3.32 -6.33
CA GLU A 95 -17.00 4.15 -6.31
C GLU A 95 -17.23 4.74 -4.93
N ILE A 96 -17.77 5.96 -4.85
CA ILE A 96 -18.09 6.62 -3.59
C ILE A 96 -19.45 6.09 -3.10
N PRO A 97 -19.52 5.41 -1.93
CA PRO A 97 -20.78 4.91 -1.41
C PRO A 97 -21.79 6.03 -1.13
N PRO A 98 -23.11 5.77 -1.24
CA PRO A 98 -24.15 6.75 -0.94
C PRO A 98 -24.03 7.40 0.45
N GLU A 99 -23.57 6.66 1.45
CA GLU A 99 -23.37 7.10 2.83
C GLU A 99 -22.27 8.16 2.91
N VAL A 100 -21.16 7.94 2.20
CA VAL A 100 -20.05 8.90 2.11
C VAL A 100 -20.54 10.16 1.39
N ARG A 101 -21.36 10.02 0.34
CA ARG A 101 -21.99 11.20 -0.30
C ARG A 101 -22.87 11.99 0.66
N LYS A 102 -23.66 11.31 1.48
CA LYS A 102 -24.52 11.95 2.48
C LYS A 102 -23.70 12.71 3.52
N LEU A 103 -22.63 12.10 4.02
CA LEU A 103 -21.70 12.72 4.96
C LEU A 103 -21.05 13.98 4.38
N LEU A 104 -20.56 13.92 3.14
CA LEU A 104 -19.94 15.05 2.45
C LEU A 104 -20.93 16.19 2.16
N LYS A 105 -22.20 15.88 1.87
CA LYS A 105 -23.27 16.88 1.78
C LYS A 105 -23.49 17.61 3.12
N TRP A 106 -23.48 16.88 4.24
CA TRP A 106 -23.57 17.51 5.57
C TRP A 106 -22.34 18.38 5.86
N ALA A 107 -21.13 17.89 5.57
CA ALA A 107 -19.90 18.67 5.74
C ALA A 107 -19.98 20.01 5.01
N LYS A 108 -20.42 20.01 3.74
CA LYS A 108 -20.62 21.23 2.94
C LYS A 108 -21.69 22.15 3.54
N LYS A 109 -22.82 21.60 4.00
CA LYS A 109 -23.89 22.36 4.66
C LYS A 109 -23.40 23.11 5.91
N TYR A 110 -22.50 22.52 6.68
CA TYR A 110 -21.94 23.11 7.89
C TYR A 110 -20.58 23.80 7.67
N GLY A 111 -20.24 24.16 6.42
CA GLY A 111 -19.04 24.94 6.10
C GLY A 111 -17.71 24.22 6.33
N LYS A 112 -17.70 22.89 6.38
CA LYS A 112 -16.46 22.09 6.48
C LYS A 112 -15.82 21.92 5.10
N GLN A 113 -14.49 21.90 5.06
CA GLN A 113 -13.75 21.62 3.83
C GLN A 113 -14.07 20.21 3.31
N VAL A 114 -14.29 20.11 2.00
CA VAL A 114 -14.51 18.86 1.28
C VAL A 114 -13.40 18.72 0.24
N PRO A 115 -12.72 17.55 0.14
CA PRO A 115 -11.67 17.34 -0.86
C PRO A 115 -12.16 17.57 -2.28
N SER A 116 -11.32 18.21 -3.09
CA SER A 116 -11.69 18.61 -4.46
C SER A 116 -11.88 17.40 -5.39
N GLU A 117 -11.18 16.30 -5.12
CA GLU A 117 -11.31 15.04 -5.87
C GLU A 117 -12.64 14.32 -5.60
N LEU A 118 -13.33 14.66 -4.50
CA LEU A 118 -14.59 14.06 -4.08
C LEU A 118 -15.79 14.99 -4.36
N ARG A 119 -15.66 15.88 -5.34
CA ARG A 119 -16.73 16.84 -5.71
C ARG A 119 -18.04 16.09 -6.00
N ILE A 120 -19.03 16.36 -5.14
CA ILE A 120 -20.45 15.98 -5.26
C ILE A 120 -21.25 17.21 -5.67
#